data_AF-A0A2K3JV13-F1
#
_entry.id   AF-A0A2K3JV13-F1
#
_cell.length_a   1.000
_cell.length_b   1.000
_cell.length_c   1.000
_cell.angle_alpha   90.00
_cell.angle_beta   90.00
_cell.angle_gamma   90.00
#
_symmetry.space_group_name_H-M   'P 1'
#
loop_
_entity.id
_entity.type
_entity.pdbx_description
1 polymer ?
#
loop_
_entity_poly.entity_id
_entity_poly.type
_entity_poly.pdbx_seq_one_letter_code
_entity_poly.pdbx_strand_id
1 'polypeptide(L)'
;APKNTKLGFQDSVFPPPIDKITDQMELDEYRLRKRKQFEDLIRRDRRNISVWVKYAEYAEFEMKNNFIDHASSVWECAVTLLPQVDKLWFKYVHMEEMDGNVTRTRGVFERWMEWMPW
;
A
#
# COMPACT_ATOMS: atom_id res chain seq x y z
N ALA A 1 21.02 -28.28 -21.91
CA ALA A 1 20.51 -26.98 -22.38
C ALA A 1 19.00 -26.91 -22.11
N PRO A 2 18.43 -25.74 -21.79
CA PRO A 2 17.79 -25.51 -20.49
C PRO A 2 16.29 -25.85 -20.41
N LYS A 3 15.88 -26.31 -19.21
CA LYS A 3 14.48 -26.40 -18.79
C LYS A 3 13.95 -24.97 -18.65
N ASN A 4 12.98 -24.61 -19.48
CA ASN A 4 12.41 -23.27 -19.49
C ASN A 4 11.42 -23.13 -18.33
N THR A 5 11.93 -22.67 -17.19
CA THR A 5 11.14 -22.23 -16.04
C THR A 5 10.47 -20.91 -16.40
N LYS A 6 9.16 -20.94 -16.69
CA LYS A 6 8.28 -19.80 -16.49
C LYS A 6 7.13 -20.24 -15.60
N LEU A 7 7.41 -20.30 -14.30
CA LEU A 7 6.36 -20.35 -13.29
C LEU A 7 5.73 -18.95 -13.27
N GLY A 8 4.65 -18.78 -14.03
CA GLY A 8 3.84 -17.57 -14.01
C GLY A 8 3.34 -17.34 -12.60
N PHE A 9 3.84 -16.29 -11.93
CA PHE A 9 3.44 -15.93 -10.58
C PHE A 9 2.66 -14.60 -10.63
N GLN A 10 1.40 -14.75 -11.03
CA GLN A 10 0.23 -13.90 -10.74
C GLN A 10 0.44 -12.36 -10.74
N ASP A 11 0.43 -11.79 -11.94
CA ASP A 11 0.07 -10.38 -12.15
C ASP A 11 -1.47 -10.12 -12.06
N SER A 12 -2.27 -11.11 -11.63
CA SER A 12 -3.74 -11.07 -11.77
C SER A 12 -4.51 -11.31 -10.47
N VAL A 13 -4.07 -10.74 -9.33
CA VAL A 13 -4.86 -10.84 -8.08
C VAL A 13 -6.18 -10.05 -8.18
N PHE A 14 -6.28 -9.11 -9.11
CA PHE A 14 -7.45 -8.24 -9.24
C PHE A 14 -7.86 -8.09 -10.70
N PRO A 15 -8.93 -8.77 -11.16
CA PRO A 15 -9.48 -8.49 -12.47
C PRO A 15 -9.97 -7.03 -12.52
N PRO A 16 -9.84 -6.35 -13.68
CA PRO A 16 -10.45 -5.03 -13.87
C PRO A 16 -11.95 -5.11 -13.56
N PRO A 17 -12.57 -4.03 -13.04
CA PRO A 17 -14.01 -4.01 -12.76
C PRO A 17 -14.78 -4.42 -14.03
N ILE A 18 -15.64 -5.44 -13.90
CA ILE A 18 -16.41 -6.00 -15.03
C ILE A 18 -17.45 -4.99 -15.53
N ASP A 19 -17.86 -4.07 -14.67
CA ASP A 19 -18.81 -3.00 -14.98
C ASP A 19 -18.21 -1.63 -14.58
N LYS A 20 -18.50 -0.58 -15.36
CA LYS A 20 -18.10 0.79 -15.03
C LYS A 20 -18.85 1.20 -13.77
N ILE A 21 -18.13 1.55 -12.70
CA ILE A 21 -18.73 2.06 -11.47
C ILE A 21 -19.51 3.33 -11.82
N THR A 22 -20.83 3.32 -11.60
CA THR A 22 -21.73 4.38 -12.07
C THR A 22 -22.25 5.28 -10.96
N ASP A 23 -22.28 4.79 -9.71
CA ASP A 23 -22.83 5.51 -8.57
C ASP A 23 -21.89 5.53 -7.36
N GLN A 24 -22.06 6.54 -6.49
CA GLN A 24 -21.24 6.71 -5.27
C GLN A 24 -21.37 5.52 -4.32
N MET A 25 -22.55 4.90 -4.22
CA MET A 25 -22.77 3.73 -3.38
C MET A 25 -21.96 2.52 -3.86
N GLU A 26 -21.90 2.32 -5.18
CA GLU A 26 -21.15 1.23 -5.82
C GLU A 26 -19.63 1.41 -5.62
N LEU A 27 -19.16 2.67 -5.71
CA LEU A 27 -17.78 3.04 -5.42
C LEU A 27 -17.41 2.71 -3.97
N ASP A 28 -18.27 3.04 -3.01
CA ASP A 28 -18.02 2.81 -1.59
C ASP A 28 -18.08 1.31 -1.23
N GLU A 29 -18.99 0.54 -1.84
CA GLU A 29 -19.02 -0.91 -1.71
C GLU A 29 -17.76 -1.56 -2.31
N TYR A 30 -17.32 -1.10 -3.48
CA TYR A 30 -16.07 -1.56 -4.10
C TYR A 30 -14.88 -1.33 -3.18
N ARG A 31 -14.78 -0.13 -2.57
CA ARG A 31 -13.72 0.21 -1.62
C ARG A 31 -13.75 -0.68 -0.39
N LEU A 32 -14.91 -0.81 0.24
CA LEU A 32 -15.06 -1.63 1.44
C LEU A 32 -14.66 -3.09 1.18
N ARG A 33 -15.10 -3.64 0.04
CA ARG A 33 -14.74 -5.00 -0.38
C ARG A 33 -13.24 -5.15 -0.61
N LYS A 34 -12.61 -4.20 -1.31
CA LYS A 34 -11.16 -4.23 -1.56
C LYS A 34 -10.34 -4.12 -0.27
N ARG A 35 -10.69 -3.19 0.62
CA ARG A 35 -10.03 -3.05 1.94
C ARG A 35 -10.13 -4.33 2.75
N LYS A 36 -11.33 -4.92 2.85
CA LYS A 36 -11.53 -6.20 3.54
C LYS A 36 -10.63 -7.31 2.98
N GLN A 37 -10.47 -7.39 1.67
CA GLN A 37 -9.58 -8.38 1.05
C GLN A 37 -8.12 -8.19 1.48
N PHE A 38 -7.60 -6.96 1.45
CA PHE A 38 -6.23 -6.68 1.90
C PHE A 38 -6.06 -6.95 3.40
N GLU A 39 -7.02 -6.52 4.23
CA GLU A 39 -7.00 -6.80 5.66
C GLU A 39 -7.00 -8.29 5.96
N ASP A 40 -7.80 -9.09 5.24
CA ASP A 40 -7.84 -10.54 5.42
C ASP A 40 -6.51 -11.20 5.01
N LEU A 41 -5.85 -10.70 3.95
CA LEU A 41 -4.52 -11.16 3.56
C LEU A 41 -3.47 -10.82 4.62
N ILE A 42 -3.50 -9.61 5.18
CA ILE A 42 -2.61 -9.17 6.26
C ILE A 42 -2.90 -9.97 7.54
N ARG A 43 -4.17 -10.26 7.86
CA ARG A 43 -4.53 -11.11 9.00
C ARG A 43 -3.93 -12.51 8.91
N ARG A 44 -3.83 -13.07 7.70
CA ARG A 44 -3.22 -14.38 7.45
C ARG A 44 -1.70 -14.34 7.57
N ASP A 45 -1.06 -13.34 6.98
CA ASP A 45 0.39 -13.14 7.09
C ASP A 45 0.73 -11.65 7.16
N ARG A 46 0.97 -11.18 8.38
CA ARG A 46 1.29 -9.77 8.65
C ARG A 46 2.68 -9.39 8.17
N ARG A 47 3.59 -10.34 7.92
CA ARG A 47 4.96 -10.04 7.49
C ARG A 47 5.13 -10.05 5.97
N ASN A 48 4.05 -10.30 5.23
CA ASN A 48 4.10 -10.32 3.77
C ASN A 48 4.25 -8.89 3.20
N ILE A 49 5.49 -8.50 2.91
CA ILE A 49 5.84 -7.18 2.35
C ILE A 49 5.08 -6.90 1.05
N SER A 50 4.89 -7.91 0.19
CA SER A 50 4.22 -7.76 -1.11
C SER A 50 2.75 -7.34 -0.94
N VAL A 51 2.07 -7.89 0.08
CA VAL A 51 0.68 -7.52 0.39
C VAL A 51 0.62 -6.09 0.92
N TRP A 52 1.53 -5.70 1.82
CA TRP A 52 1.58 -4.32 2.32
C TRP A 52 1.85 -3.31 1.22
N VAL A 53 2.80 -3.57 0.33
CA VAL A 53 3.09 -2.69 -0.81
C VAL A 53 1.87 -2.55 -1.72
N LYS A 54 1.20 -3.66 -2.06
CA LYS A 54 -0.01 -3.62 -2.91
C LYS A 54 -1.19 -2.90 -2.23
N TYR A 55 -1.34 -3.09 -0.92
CA TYR A 55 -2.40 -2.41 -0.18
C TYR A 55 -2.16 -0.91 -0.12
N ALA A 56 -0.91 -0.51 0.08
CA ALA A 56 -0.54 0.88 0.16
C ALA A 56 -0.61 1.58 -1.21
N GLU A 57 -0.22 0.90 -2.31
CA GLU A 57 -0.46 1.38 -3.69
C GLU A 57 -1.97 1.52 -4.00
N TYR A 58 -2.81 0.64 -3.45
CA TYR A 58 -4.25 0.80 -3.54
C TYR A 58 -4.74 2.02 -2.75
N ALA A 59 -4.20 2.27 -1.57
CA ALA A 59 -4.55 3.45 -0.78
C ALA A 59 -4.10 4.76 -1.45
N GLU A 60 -2.96 4.79 -2.15
CA GLU A 60 -2.54 5.90 -3.01
C GLU A 60 -3.57 6.19 -4.13
N PHE A 61 -4.13 5.14 -4.74
CA PHE A 61 -5.24 5.30 -5.69
C PHE A 61 -6.48 5.93 -5.02
N GLU A 62 -6.77 5.58 -3.76
CA GLU A 62 -7.85 6.20 -2.99
C GLU A 62 -7.58 7.68 -2.64
N MET A 63 -6.32 8.12 -2.52
CA MET A 63 -5.96 9.53 -2.26
C MET A 63 -6.50 10.47 -3.34
N LYS A 64 -6.55 10.03 -4.60
CA LYS A 64 -7.15 10.79 -5.71
C LYS A 64 -8.64 11.09 -5.49
N ASN A 65 -9.26 10.48 -4.49
CA ASN A 65 -10.63 10.68 -4.06
C ASN A 65 -10.75 11.28 -2.65
N ASN A 66 -9.73 12.02 -2.17
CA ASN A 66 -9.67 12.68 -0.86
C ASN A 66 -9.55 11.75 0.38
N PHE A 67 -9.00 10.54 0.24
CA PHE A 67 -8.77 9.61 1.37
C PHE A 67 -7.30 9.51 1.79
N ILE A 68 -6.65 10.65 1.98
CA ILE A 68 -5.22 10.74 2.31
C ILE A 68 -4.89 10.12 3.67
N ASP A 69 -5.68 10.41 4.71
CA ASP A 69 -5.42 9.90 6.06
C ASP A 69 -5.45 8.36 6.15
N HIS A 70 -6.26 7.72 5.29
CA HIS A 70 -6.30 6.26 5.23
C HIS A 70 -4.97 5.70 4.69
N ALA A 71 -4.45 6.29 3.62
CA ALA A 71 -3.18 5.88 3.05
C ALA A 71 -2.03 6.06 4.05
N SER A 72 -1.96 7.21 4.72
CA SER A 72 -0.96 7.46 5.77
C SER A 72 -1.05 6.44 6.90
N SER A 73 -2.26 6.09 7.35
CA SER A 73 -2.47 5.09 8.40
C SER A 73 -1.98 3.69 7.99
N VAL A 74 -2.23 3.27 6.75
CA VAL A 74 -1.75 1.98 6.22
C VAL A 74 -0.23 1.96 6.14
N TRP A 75 0.38 3.03 5.62
CA TRP A 75 1.84 3.16 5.54
C TRP A 75 2.50 3.16 6.93
N GLU A 76 1.95 3.93 7.86
CA GLU A 76 2.39 3.98 9.25
C GLU A 76 2.40 2.60 9.91
N CYS A 77 1.33 1.83 9.68
CA CYS A 77 1.24 0.44 10.15
C CYS A 77 2.32 -0.46 9.52
N ALA A 78 2.57 -0.30 8.22
CA ALA A 78 3.54 -1.09 7.49
C ALA A 78 4.98 -0.84 7.99
N VAL A 79 5.38 0.43 8.13
CA VAL A 79 6.73 0.80 8.59
C VAL A 79 6.94 0.51 10.08
N THR A 80 5.89 0.62 10.91
CA THR A 80 5.98 0.24 12.33
C THR A 80 6.18 -1.27 12.49
N LEU A 81 5.53 -2.07 11.64
CA LEU A 81 5.62 -3.53 11.72
C LEU A 81 6.89 -4.09 11.08
N LEU A 82 7.33 -3.49 9.97
CA LEU A 82 8.46 -3.95 9.15
C LEU A 82 9.48 -2.82 8.92
N PRO A 83 10.04 -2.24 10.00
CA PRO A 83 10.92 -1.09 9.88
C PRO A 83 12.23 -1.40 9.15
N GLN A 84 12.63 -2.68 9.07
CA GLN A 84 13.79 -3.16 8.33
C GLN A 84 13.66 -3.19 6.81
N VAL A 85 12.53 -2.76 6.27
CA VAL A 85 12.24 -2.81 4.85
C VAL A 85 12.28 -1.40 4.28
N ASP A 86 13.45 -0.97 3.83
CA ASP A 86 13.71 0.37 3.27
C ASP A 86 12.70 0.77 2.19
N LYS A 87 12.28 -0.21 1.36
CA LYS A 87 11.29 0.01 0.30
C LYS A 87 9.96 0.56 0.82
N LEU A 88 9.55 0.20 2.04
CA LEU A 88 8.32 0.72 2.66
C LEU A 88 8.50 2.19 3.05
N TRP A 89 9.63 2.54 3.65
CA TRP A 89 9.94 3.93 4.02
C TRP A 89 10.04 4.84 2.80
N PHE A 90 10.77 4.41 1.75
CA PHE A 90 10.88 5.18 0.51
C PHE A 90 9.51 5.48 -0.10
N LYS A 91 8.62 4.47 -0.18
CA LYS A 91 7.27 4.67 -0.73
C LYS A 91 6.40 5.54 0.17
N TYR A 92 6.50 5.40 1.49
CA TYR A 92 5.76 6.25 2.44
C TYR A 92 6.16 7.72 2.33
N VAL A 93 7.47 8.01 2.31
CA VAL A 93 7.99 9.38 2.11
C VAL A 93 7.52 9.95 0.77
N HIS A 94 7.61 9.16 -0.30
CA HIS A 94 7.17 9.60 -1.63
C HIS A 94 5.67 9.91 -1.68
N MET A 95 4.85 9.12 -0.99
CA MET A 95 3.41 9.36 -0.89
C MET A 95 3.11 10.69 -0.16
N GLU A 96 3.73 10.93 1.00
CA GLU A 96 3.54 12.17 1.78
C GLU A 96 4.08 13.41 1.03
N GLU A 97 5.13 13.24 0.22
CA GLU A 97 5.65 14.28 -0.65
C GLU A 97 4.67 14.61 -1.79
N MET A 98 4.02 13.59 -2.38
CA MET A 98 2.97 13.79 -3.39
C MET A 98 1.74 14.52 -2.85
N ASP A 99 1.45 14.37 -1.55
CA ASP A 99 0.42 15.15 -0.84
C ASP A 99 0.85 16.61 -0.57
N GLY A 100 2.15 16.90 -0.68
CA GLY A 100 2.72 18.21 -0.36
C GLY A 100 2.87 18.46 1.14
N ASN A 101 2.72 17.44 1.99
CA ASN A 101 2.81 17.56 3.44
C ASN A 101 4.27 17.48 3.91
N VAL A 102 4.98 18.62 3.80
CA VAL A 102 6.41 18.72 4.15
C VAL A 102 6.67 18.32 5.61
N THR A 103 5.78 18.69 6.53
CA THR A 103 5.93 18.37 7.96
C THR A 103 5.87 16.86 8.21
N ARG A 104 4.88 16.17 7.63
CA ARG A 104 4.77 14.71 7.76
C ARG A 104 5.94 14.01 7.07
N THR A 105 6.27 14.43 5.85
CA THR A 105 7.40 13.89 5.08
C THR A 105 8.70 13.94 5.90
N ARG A 106 9.00 15.08 6.53
CA ARG A 106 10.19 15.24 7.38
C ARG A 106 10.14 14.31 8.59
N GLY A 107 8.99 14.23 9.28
CA GLY A 107 8.83 13.36 10.45
C GLY A 107 8.98 11.87 10.12
N VAL A 108 8.51 11.43 8.94
CA VAL A 108 8.74 10.05 8.46
C VAL A 108 10.22 9.81 8.20
N PHE A 109 10.90 10.75 7.53
CA PHE A 109 12.32 10.64 7.23
C PHE A 109 13.20 10.64 8.49
N GLU A 110 12.94 11.53 9.44
CA GLU A 110 13.63 11.58 10.73
C GLU A 110 13.51 10.24 11.47
N ARG A 111 12.31 9.68 11.54
CA ARG A 111 12.05 8.39 12.19
C ARG A 111 12.73 7.21 11.47
N TRP A 112 12.78 7.25 10.14
CA TRP A 112 13.49 6.23 9.38
C TRP A 112 14.98 6.24 9.69
N MET A 113 15.58 7.44 9.76
CA MET A 113 16.99 7.63 10.13
C MET A 113 17.30 7.19 11.57
N GLU A 114 16.38 7.39 12.51
CA GLU A 114 16.51 6.85 13.88
C GLU A 114 16.57 5.33 13.90
N TRP A 115 15.80 4.68 13.02
CA TRP A 115 15.77 3.23 12.94
C TRP A 115 17.01 2.63 12.26
N MET A 116 17.66 3.38 11.36
CA MET A 116 18.94 3.02 10.72
C MET A 116 20.10 3.93 11.16
N PRO A 117 20.64 3.74 12.38
CA PRO A 117 21.94 4.30 12.70
C PRO A 117 22.99 3.51 11.91
N TRP A 118 23.46 4.11 10.81
CA TRP A 118 24.56 3.72 9.93
C TRP A 118 25.53 2.66 10.46
#